data_AF-A0A961FUI5-F1
#
_entry.id   AF-A0A961FUI5-F1
#
_cell.length_a   1.000
_cell.length_b   1.000
_cell.length_c   1.000
_cell.angle_alpha   90.00
_cell.angle_beta   90.00
_cell.angle_gamma   90.00
#
_symmetry.space_group_name_H-M   'P 1'
#
loop_
_entity.id
_entity.type
_entity.pdbx_description
1 polymer ?
#
loop_
_entity_poly.entity_id
_entity_poly.type
_entity_poly.pdbx_seq_one_letter_code
_entity_poly.pdbx_strand_id
1 'polypeptide(L)'
;MKTNLFPILPGILCLTLFGAGVSTTAAQSASDGFTNFIRQIQFPSGVEYDLPVENTGTGQSPLSIEPGGGRFELWTVKNDPLTSYLLDDKYVGAYVPQAQIAVWSEDPYSVIPRTRADRPYWVRWEINGLLSGESDPPAAKQVRITLHAQSYGEEGTAAGIDRSEAQLIGQAYLTGNGNYNSYFYYHYVPGANQAKIRGEERLSVYTIEDYQAPEAVIDSKYIQIWPIADATITGVTQGASYKGSMPEVTLTLNDLYPDSQTYAQVYKGSPQSNVDGDIVPGSALIVYESIPQDRILTLRDWDGVFDEDGTWTMEILTSTPFGVDRLASVTFDVDRTIKVNTSVTTVE
;
A
#
# COMPACT_ATOMS: atom_id res chain seq x y z
N MET A 1 65.78 -7.51 25.69
CA MET A 1 65.94 -8.95 25.35
C MET A 1 64.76 -9.69 25.95
N LYS A 2 64.13 -10.59 25.17
CA LYS A 2 62.87 -11.34 25.42
C LYS A 2 61.56 -10.65 25.00
N THR A 3 61.36 -10.74 23.70
CA THR A 3 60.08 -11.01 23.01
C THR A 3 59.20 -12.03 23.74
N ASN A 4 57.88 -11.81 23.74
CA ASN A 4 56.88 -12.87 23.72
C ASN A 4 55.66 -12.39 22.92
N LEU A 5 55.57 -12.92 21.68
CA LEU A 5 54.33 -13.04 20.92
C LEU A 5 53.43 -14.07 21.62
N PHE A 6 52.12 -13.80 21.70
CA PHE A 6 51.09 -14.84 21.70
C PHE A 6 49.92 -14.38 20.79
N PRO A 7 49.25 -15.32 20.12
CA PRO A 7 48.33 -15.03 19.02
C PRO A 7 46.92 -14.75 19.54
N ILE A 8 46.24 -13.80 18.92
CA ILE A 8 44.81 -13.55 19.10
C ILE A 8 44.08 -14.52 18.15
N LEU A 9 43.40 -15.51 18.72
CA LEU A 9 42.43 -16.37 18.02
C LEU A 9 41.18 -15.56 17.64
N PRO A 10 40.54 -15.82 16.49
CA PRO A 10 39.29 -15.17 16.12
C PRO A 10 38.14 -15.65 17.01
N GLY A 11 37.37 -14.69 17.54
CA GLY A 11 36.17 -14.95 18.33
C GLY A 11 35.10 -15.60 17.48
N ILE A 12 34.70 -16.80 17.87
CA ILE A 12 33.52 -17.51 17.37
C ILE A 12 32.29 -16.74 17.86
N LEU A 13 31.57 -16.11 16.94
CA LEU A 13 30.24 -15.58 17.20
C LEU A 13 29.28 -16.77 17.33
N CYS A 14 28.91 -17.09 18.56
CA CYS A 14 28.03 -18.20 18.91
C CYS A 14 26.57 -17.75 18.71
N LEU A 15 25.91 -18.24 17.65
CA LEU A 15 24.45 -18.15 17.52
C LEU A 15 23.84 -19.39 18.20
N THR A 16 23.28 -19.20 19.39
CA THR A 16 22.56 -20.27 20.11
C THR A 16 21.13 -20.42 19.56
N LEU A 17 20.86 -21.50 18.83
CA LEU A 17 19.54 -22.16 18.84
C LEU A 17 19.73 -23.56 19.44
N PHE A 18 19.03 -23.83 20.54
CA PHE A 18 19.06 -25.12 21.25
C PHE A 18 18.39 -26.23 20.43
N GLY A 19 18.98 -27.43 20.47
CA GLY A 19 18.26 -28.69 20.25
C GLY A 19 19.03 -29.70 19.39
N ALA A 20 19.72 -30.63 20.04
CA ALA A 20 20.30 -31.80 19.41
C ALA A 20 19.22 -32.85 19.07
N GLY A 21 19.32 -33.50 17.91
CA GLY A 21 18.67 -34.80 17.71
C GLY A 21 18.21 -35.12 16.29
N VAL A 22 18.90 -36.11 15.72
CA VAL A 22 18.41 -37.13 14.77
C VAL A 22 18.13 -36.70 13.32
N SER A 23 19.00 -37.19 12.45
CA SER A 23 18.83 -37.30 11.01
C SER A 23 17.59 -38.12 10.67
N THR A 24 16.58 -37.48 10.11
CA THR A 24 15.57 -38.12 9.27
C THR A 24 15.57 -37.41 7.93
N THR A 25 15.76 -38.18 6.86
CA THR A 25 15.51 -37.74 5.49
C THR A 25 14.03 -37.40 5.38
N ALA A 26 13.68 -36.13 5.55
CA ALA A 26 12.35 -35.63 5.25
C ALA A 26 12.21 -35.58 3.72
N ALA A 27 11.31 -36.42 3.21
CA ALA A 27 10.79 -36.28 1.86
C ALA A 27 10.16 -34.88 1.73
N GLN A 28 10.63 -34.13 0.73
CA GLN A 28 10.15 -32.80 0.40
C GLN A 28 8.64 -32.85 0.15
N SER A 29 7.87 -32.14 0.96
CA SER A 29 6.45 -31.95 0.67
C SER A 29 6.34 -30.75 -0.26
N ALA A 30 6.52 -30.99 -1.56
CA ALA A 30 6.22 -30.01 -2.59
C ALA A 30 4.72 -29.66 -2.51
N SER A 31 4.40 -28.51 -1.93
CA SER A 31 3.03 -27.99 -1.95
C SER A 31 2.69 -27.58 -3.38
N ASP A 32 1.64 -28.17 -3.95
CA ASP A 32 0.89 -27.71 -5.13
C ASP A 32 1.72 -27.02 -6.23
N GLY A 33 2.68 -27.76 -6.80
CA GLY A 33 3.39 -27.30 -8.00
C GLY A 33 4.45 -26.22 -7.77
N PHE A 34 4.88 -25.97 -6.53
CA PHE A 34 6.00 -25.08 -6.22
C PHE A 34 7.18 -25.83 -5.58
N THR A 35 8.40 -25.37 -5.84
CA THR A 35 9.64 -25.83 -5.19
C THR A 35 10.39 -24.63 -4.64
N ASN A 36 10.73 -24.67 -3.35
CA ASN A 36 11.39 -23.57 -2.65
C ASN A 36 12.85 -23.91 -2.34
N PHE A 37 13.73 -22.91 -2.44
CA PHE A 37 15.12 -23.03 -2.02
C PHE A 37 15.65 -21.68 -1.56
N ILE A 38 16.70 -21.70 -0.75
CA ILE A 38 17.48 -20.53 -0.39
C ILE A 38 18.80 -20.59 -1.15
N ARG A 39 19.07 -19.59 -1.97
CA ARG A 39 20.37 -19.40 -2.61
C ARG A 39 21.27 -18.58 -1.72
N GLN A 40 22.41 -19.14 -1.32
CA GLN A 40 23.47 -18.43 -0.63
C GLN A 40 24.54 -18.01 -1.64
N ILE A 41 24.82 -16.72 -1.74
CA ILE A 41 25.86 -16.13 -2.59
C ILE A 41 26.95 -15.55 -1.69
N GLN A 42 28.20 -16.00 -1.82
CA GLN A 42 29.32 -15.54 -1.02
C GLN A 42 30.07 -14.38 -1.69
N PHE A 43 30.54 -13.42 -0.88
CA PHE A 43 31.37 -12.32 -1.32
C PHE A 43 32.74 -12.33 -0.61
N PRO A 44 33.84 -12.12 -1.34
CA PRO A 44 33.90 -11.72 -2.76
C PRO A 44 33.94 -12.90 -3.75
N SER A 45 33.94 -14.15 -3.30
CA SER A 45 34.21 -15.30 -4.19
C SER A 45 33.17 -15.53 -5.28
N GLY A 46 31.93 -15.06 -5.08
CA GLY A 46 30.80 -15.30 -5.98
C GLY A 46 30.29 -16.74 -5.94
N VAL A 47 30.71 -17.54 -4.95
CA VAL A 47 30.24 -18.92 -4.81
C VAL A 47 28.75 -18.92 -4.49
N GLU A 48 27.97 -19.62 -5.31
CA GLU A 48 26.53 -19.82 -5.13
C GLU A 48 26.23 -21.24 -4.62
N TYR A 49 25.29 -21.36 -3.69
CA TYR A 49 24.80 -22.63 -3.18
C TYR A 49 23.28 -22.60 -2.96
N ASP A 50 22.56 -23.51 -3.62
CA ASP A 50 21.11 -23.65 -3.47
C ASP A 50 20.79 -24.71 -2.40
N LEU A 51 20.15 -24.28 -1.32
CA LEU A 51 19.66 -25.13 -0.25
C LEU A 51 18.15 -25.33 -0.40
N PRO A 52 17.65 -26.54 -0.71
CA PRO A 52 16.23 -26.80 -0.72
C PRO A 52 15.61 -26.56 0.67
N VAL A 53 14.44 -25.92 0.71
CA VAL A 53 13.74 -25.64 1.97
C VAL A 53 12.27 -26.01 1.88
N GLU A 54 11.69 -26.41 3.02
CA GLU A 54 10.24 -26.53 3.17
C GLU A 54 9.58 -25.14 3.19
N ASN A 55 8.25 -25.11 3.07
CA ASN A 55 7.48 -23.85 3.09
C ASN A 55 7.57 -23.08 4.43
N THR A 56 8.00 -23.74 5.50
CA THR A 56 8.25 -23.17 6.82
C THR A 56 9.36 -23.95 7.50
N GLY A 57 10.18 -23.29 8.31
CA GLY A 57 11.23 -23.96 9.09
C GLY A 57 12.43 -23.06 9.39
N THR A 58 13.47 -23.68 9.93
CA THR A 58 14.78 -23.06 10.17
C THR A 58 15.89 -24.02 9.74
N GLY A 59 17.02 -23.47 9.30
CA GLY A 59 18.16 -24.24 8.83
C GLY A 59 19.47 -23.50 9.09
N GLN A 60 20.56 -24.27 9.21
CA GLN A 60 21.90 -23.70 9.29
C GLN A 60 22.43 -23.45 7.88
N SER A 61 23.18 -22.36 7.74
CA SER A 61 23.90 -22.05 6.50
C SER A 61 24.94 -23.14 6.22
N PRO A 62 24.92 -23.77 5.02
CA PRO A 62 25.84 -24.84 4.68
C PRO A 62 27.26 -24.33 4.45
N LEU A 63 27.42 -23.07 4.03
CA LEU A 63 28.70 -22.40 3.90
C LEU A 63 28.90 -21.38 5.03
N SER A 64 30.14 -21.27 5.49
CA SER A 64 30.56 -20.16 6.36
C SER A 64 30.45 -18.84 5.61
N ILE A 65 30.19 -17.76 6.34
CA ILE A 65 30.14 -16.41 5.76
C ILE A 65 31.57 -15.93 5.50
N GLU A 66 31.88 -15.65 4.24
CA GLU A 66 33.14 -15.05 3.83
C GLU A 66 33.31 -13.62 4.41
N PRO A 67 34.55 -13.07 4.43
CA PRO A 67 34.80 -11.74 4.97
C PRO A 67 33.98 -10.63 4.32
N GLY A 68 33.65 -10.77 3.04
CA GLY A 68 32.80 -9.85 2.28
C GLY A 68 31.30 -10.09 2.48
N GLY A 69 30.91 -11.01 3.37
CA GLY A 69 29.52 -11.33 3.66
C GLY A 69 28.91 -12.40 2.76
N GLY A 70 27.63 -12.66 2.97
CA GLY A 70 26.83 -13.57 2.17
C GLY A 70 25.42 -13.04 1.98
N ARG A 71 24.90 -13.10 0.75
CA ARG A 71 23.50 -12.81 0.45
C ARG A 71 22.71 -14.11 0.40
N PHE A 72 21.58 -14.14 1.06
CA PHE A 72 20.64 -15.25 1.08
C PHE A 72 19.38 -14.81 0.35
N GLU A 73 19.03 -15.50 -0.72
CA GLU A 73 17.86 -15.21 -1.53
C GLU A 73 16.86 -16.37 -1.38
N LEU A 74 15.64 -16.09 -0.95
CA LEU A 74 14.55 -17.07 -0.90
C LEU A 74 13.86 -17.10 -2.26
N TRP A 75 13.93 -18.24 -2.93
CA TRP A 75 13.33 -18.46 -4.24
C TRP A 75 12.19 -19.47 -4.17
N THR A 76 11.18 -19.26 -5.00
CA THR A 76 10.19 -20.29 -5.34
C THR A 76 10.10 -20.48 -6.85
N VAL A 77 9.94 -21.72 -7.28
CA VAL A 77 9.78 -22.09 -8.68
C VAL A 77 8.44 -22.75 -8.84
N LYS A 78 7.58 -22.14 -9.65
CA LYS A 78 6.35 -22.77 -10.13
C LYS A 78 6.72 -23.77 -11.20
N ASN A 79 6.19 -24.99 -11.12
CA ASN A 79 6.53 -26.08 -12.03
C ASN A 79 5.75 -26.02 -13.37
N ASP A 80 4.61 -25.34 -13.43
CA ASP A 80 3.81 -25.19 -14.65
C ASP A 80 2.98 -23.87 -14.71
N PRO A 81 3.27 -22.94 -15.64
CA PRO A 81 4.50 -22.88 -16.43
C PRO A 81 5.72 -22.73 -15.52
N LEU A 82 6.88 -23.17 -16.00
CA LEU A 82 8.14 -23.06 -15.26
C LEU A 82 8.52 -21.59 -15.09
N THR A 83 8.29 -21.04 -13.89
CA THR A 83 8.56 -19.64 -13.58
C THR A 83 9.20 -19.52 -12.19
N SER A 84 10.33 -18.85 -12.12
CA SER A 84 11.04 -18.57 -10.87
C SER A 84 10.65 -17.20 -10.32
N TYR A 85 10.47 -17.13 -9.01
CA TYR A 85 10.15 -15.91 -8.28
C TYR A 85 11.11 -15.76 -7.10
N LEU A 86 11.81 -14.63 -7.02
CA LEU A 86 12.51 -14.21 -5.81
C LEU A 86 11.47 -13.70 -4.82
N LEU A 87 11.38 -14.35 -3.66
CA LEU A 87 10.42 -14.00 -2.61
C LEU A 87 11.00 -13.01 -1.61
N ASP A 88 12.27 -13.18 -1.23
CA ASP A 88 12.94 -12.35 -0.24
C ASP A 88 14.45 -12.44 -0.41
N ASP A 89 15.20 -11.45 0.08
CA ASP A 89 16.65 -11.51 0.16
C ASP A 89 17.20 -10.86 1.42
N LYS A 90 18.34 -11.36 1.90
CA LYS A 90 19.00 -10.84 3.09
C LYS A 90 20.51 -10.93 2.98
N TYR A 91 21.16 -9.80 3.18
CA TYR A 91 22.61 -9.73 3.26
C TYR A 91 23.10 -9.84 4.71
N VAL A 92 24.12 -10.66 4.94
CA VAL A 92 24.70 -10.91 6.27
C VAL A 92 26.22 -10.79 6.18
N GLY A 93 26.85 -10.09 7.12
CA GLY A 93 28.30 -9.98 7.21
C GLY A 93 28.74 -9.48 8.57
N ALA A 94 30.06 -9.54 8.85
CA ALA A 94 30.61 -9.22 10.17
C ALA A 94 30.41 -7.75 10.59
N TYR A 95 30.33 -6.85 9.62
CA TYR A 95 30.22 -5.40 9.83
C TYR A 95 28.99 -4.79 9.15
N VAL A 96 27.96 -5.60 8.95
CA VAL A 96 26.74 -5.19 8.28
C VAL A 96 25.76 -4.64 9.32
N PRO A 97 25.42 -3.34 9.28
CA PRO A 97 24.39 -2.81 10.16
C PRO A 97 23.04 -3.47 9.88
N GLN A 98 22.20 -3.47 10.90
CA GLN A 98 20.83 -3.93 10.81
C GLN A 98 19.92 -2.72 10.65
N ALA A 99 18.93 -2.84 9.78
CA ALA A 99 17.93 -1.81 9.57
C ALA A 99 16.55 -2.46 9.50
N GLN A 100 15.55 -1.75 10.02
CA GLN A 100 14.15 -2.10 9.83
C GLN A 100 13.38 -0.83 9.45
N ILE A 101 12.52 -0.96 8.44
CA ILE A 101 11.60 0.06 7.98
C ILE A 101 10.20 -0.35 8.41
N ALA A 102 9.50 0.57 9.07
CA ALA A 102 8.07 0.47 9.30
C ALA A 102 7.38 1.64 8.60
N VAL A 103 6.33 1.34 7.85
CA VAL A 103 5.49 2.34 7.18
C VAL A 103 4.07 2.17 7.65
N TRP A 104 3.40 3.26 7.99
CA TRP A 104 1.99 3.25 8.38
C TRP A 104 1.28 4.50 7.85
N SER A 105 -0.03 4.39 7.71
CA SER A 105 -0.94 5.44 7.27
C SER A 105 -2.22 5.41 8.13
N GLU A 106 -3.19 6.25 7.81
CA GLU A 106 -4.53 6.20 8.41
C GLU A 106 -5.33 4.95 7.97
N ASP A 107 -4.91 4.27 6.89
CA ASP A 107 -5.55 3.04 6.42
C ASP A 107 -5.05 1.83 7.23
N PRO A 108 -5.94 1.02 7.82
CA PRO A 108 -5.55 -0.15 8.63
C PRO A 108 -5.07 -1.37 7.80
N TYR A 109 -5.06 -1.30 6.47
CA TYR A 109 -4.67 -2.42 5.62
C TYR A 109 -3.21 -2.84 5.84
N SER A 110 -3.01 -4.11 6.20
CA SER A 110 -1.75 -4.60 6.77
C SER A 110 -0.82 -5.31 5.78
N VAL A 111 -1.30 -5.72 4.60
CA VAL A 111 -0.51 -6.52 3.65
C VAL A 111 0.54 -5.65 2.96
N ILE A 112 0.10 -4.55 2.34
CA ILE A 112 0.97 -3.49 1.82
C ILE A 112 0.33 -2.19 2.28
N PRO A 113 1.01 -1.39 3.12
CA PRO A 113 0.47 -0.10 3.56
C PRO A 113 0.01 0.71 2.35
N ARG A 114 -1.12 1.39 2.49
CA ARG A 114 -1.69 2.23 1.44
C ARG A 114 -2.24 3.51 2.01
N THR A 115 -2.30 4.56 1.21
CA THR A 115 -2.90 5.84 1.60
C THR A 115 -3.60 6.47 0.40
N ARG A 116 -4.43 7.47 0.65
CA ARG A 116 -5.04 8.28 -0.42
C ARG A 116 -4.09 9.41 -0.82
N ALA A 117 -4.19 9.89 -2.05
CA ALA A 117 -3.28 10.87 -2.62
C ALA A 117 -3.22 12.21 -1.84
N ASP A 118 -4.29 12.57 -1.12
CA ASP A 118 -4.37 13.73 -0.23
C ASP A 118 -4.06 13.41 1.25
N ARG A 119 -3.68 12.17 1.56
CA ARG A 119 -3.52 11.70 2.94
C ARG A 119 -2.06 11.42 3.28
N PRO A 120 -1.60 11.88 4.46
CA PRO A 120 -0.22 11.74 4.85
C PRO A 120 0.11 10.29 5.24
N TYR A 121 1.39 9.99 5.36
CA TYR A 121 1.87 8.73 5.90
C TYR A 121 3.16 8.94 6.70
N TRP A 122 3.56 7.91 7.45
CA TRP A 122 4.70 7.97 8.35
C TRP A 122 5.66 6.82 8.10
N VAL A 123 6.94 7.09 8.32
CA VAL A 123 8.00 6.10 8.20
C VAL A 123 8.88 6.15 9.44
N ARG A 124 9.21 4.97 9.97
CA ARG A 124 10.27 4.79 10.95
C ARG A 124 11.39 3.95 10.34
N TRP A 125 12.61 4.45 10.45
CA TRP A 125 13.82 3.66 10.24
C TRP A 125 14.43 3.37 11.61
N GLU A 126 14.58 2.10 11.92
CA GLU A 126 15.32 1.63 13.07
C GLU A 126 16.68 1.13 12.59
N ILE A 127 17.76 1.82 12.97
CA ILE A 127 19.13 1.48 12.56
C ILE A 127 19.90 0.97 13.78
N ASN A 128 20.54 -0.17 13.64
CA ASN A 128 21.32 -0.83 14.68
C ASN A 128 22.65 -1.36 14.11
N GLY A 129 23.65 -1.56 14.97
CA GLY A 129 24.93 -2.15 14.58
C GLY A 129 25.90 -1.23 13.83
N LEU A 130 25.60 0.06 13.70
CA LEU A 130 26.58 1.04 13.24
C LEU A 130 27.70 1.24 14.26
N LEU A 131 28.93 1.28 13.77
CA LEU A 131 30.14 1.50 14.53
C LEU A 131 30.57 2.98 14.46
N SER A 132 31.41 3.41 15.41
CA SER A 132 31.84 4.81 15.54
C SER A 132 33.34 4.99 15.72
N GLY A 133 34.12 3.92 15.71
CA GLY A 133 35.57 3.96 15.86
C GLY A 133 36.24 4.58 14.63
N GLU A 134 37.30 5.35 14.85
CA GLU A 134 37.99 6.06 13.77
C GLU A 134 38.53 5.10 12.70
N SER A 135 39.04 3.93 13.12
CA SER A 135 39.54 2.86 12.25
C SER A 135 38.46 2.00 11.59
N ASP A 136 37.19 2.14 11.97
CA ASP A 136 36.14 1.27 11.43
C ASP A 136 35.87 1.59 9.95
N PRO A 137 35.49 0.59 9.13
CA PRO A 137 35.24 0.81 7.72
C PRO A 137 34.03 1.73 7.51
N PRO A 138 34.01 2.55 6.42
CA PRO A 138 32.89 3.45 6.15
C PRO A 138 31.53 2.76 6.08
N ALA A 139 31.46 1.55 5.52
CA ALA A 139 30.23 0.76 5.41
C ALA A 139 29.63 0.35 6.77
N ALA A 140 30.45 0.32 7.83
CA ALA A 140 29.99 0.05 9.19
C ALA A 140 29.56 1.32 9.93
N LYS A 141 29.86 2.52 9.41
CA LYS A 141 29.61 3.80 10.10
C LYS A 141 28.33 4.49 9.67
N GLN A 142 27.77 4.09 8.52
CA GLN A 142 26.57 4.70 7.99
C GLN A 142 25.82 3.77 7.04
N VAL A 143 24.52 3.98 6.96
CA VAL A 143 23.65 3.38 5.95
C VAL A 143 23.13 4.45 5.01
N ARG A 144 22.83 4.08 3.77
CA ARG A 144 22.17 4.95 2.81
C ARG A 144 20.67 4.65 2.80
N ILE A 145 19.85 5.68 2.91
CA ILE A 145 18.40 5.56 2.72
C ILE A 145 18.02 6.18 1.38
N THR A 146 17.06 5.57 0.69
CA THR A 146 16.53 6.10 -0.57
C THR A 146 15.01 6.06 -0.58
N LEU A 147 14.41 7.03 -1.25
CA LEU A 147 13.01 7.06 -1.62
C LEU A 147 12.92 7.00 -3.14
N HIS A 148 12.27 5.96 -3.65
CA HIS A 148 11.87 5.88 -5.06
C HIS A 148 10.36 6.02 -5.16
N ALA A 149 9.87 6.57 -6.27
CA ALA A 149 8.46 6.64 -6.57
C ALA A 149 8.19 6.19 -8.01
N GLN A 150 7.05 5.54 -8.22
CA GLN A 150 6.64 5.06 -9.53
C GLN A 150 5.13 5.20 -9.69
N SER A 151 4.71 5.72 -10.84
CA SER A 151 3.30 5.77 -11.21
C SER A 151 2.84 4.43 -11.77
N TYR A 152 1.60 4.05 -11.47
CA TYR A 152 0.95 2.92 -12.14
C TYR A 152 0.32 3.31 -13.48
N GLY A 153 0.31 4.59 -13.83
CA GLY A 153 -0.52 5.12 -14.92
C GLY A 153 -1.98 5.36 -14.47
N GLU A 154 -2.80 5.83 -15.41
CA GLU A 154 -4.17 6.31 -15.14
C GLU A 154 -5.10 5.21 -14.61
N GLU A 155 -5.02 3.99 -15.15
CA GLU A 155 -5.85 2.84 -14.75
C GLU A 155 -5.07 1.77 -13.99
N GLY A 156 -3.80 2.03 -13.64
CA GLY A 156 -2.92 1.00 -13.11
C GLY A 156 -3.24 0.57 -11.69
N THR A 157 -2.90 -0.69 -11.38
CA THR A 157 -3.28 -1.39 -10.14
C THR A 157 -2.08 -2.00 -9.40
N ALA A 158 -0.86 -1.57 -9.73
CA ALA A 158 0.42 -2.19 -9.33
C ALA A 158 0.69 -3.60 -9.90
N ALA A 159 -0.30 -4.24 -10.53
CA ALA A 159 -0.14 -5.57 -11.10
C ALA A 159 0.81 -5.54 -12.31
N GLY A 160 1.88 -6.34 -12.25
CA GLY A 160 2.82 -6.48 -13.37
C GLY A 160 3.73 -5.27 -13.61
N ILE A 161 3.80 -4.32 -12.68
CA ILE A 161 4.68 -3.16 -12.82
C ILE A 161 6.16 -3.56 -12.73
N ASP A 162 6.98 -3.01 -13.64
CA ASP A 162 8.43 -3.13 -13.57
C ASP A 162 9.00 -2.13 -12.56
N ARG A 163 9.30 -2.62 -11.36
CA ARG A 163 9.84 -1.81 -10.24
C ARG A 163 11.28 -1.35 -10.43
N SER A 164 11.93 -1.74 -11.53
CA SER A 164 13.23 -1.20 -11.92
C SER A 164 13.12 0.19 -12.57
N GLU A 165 11.95 0.55 -13.08
CA GLU A 165 11.67 1.87 -13.68
C GLU A 165 11.33 2.96 -12.64
N ALA A 166 11.32 2.61 -11.35
CA ALA A 166 11.03 3.55 -10.28
C ALA A 166 12.05 4.71 -10.25
N GLN A 167 11.56 5.95 -10.18
CA GLN A 167 12.39 7.14 -10.16
C GLN A 167 12.93 7.40 -8.75
N LEU A 168 14.24 7.64 -8.63
CA LEU A 168 14.83 8.13 -7.38
C LEU A 168 14.34 9.56 -7.09
N ILE A 169 13.66 9.74 -5.96
CA ILE A 169 13.19 11.04 -5.47
C ILE A 169 14.24 11.69 -4.57
N GLY A 170 14.84 10.90 -3.69
CA GLY A 170 15.82 11.42 -2.73
C GLY A 170 16.61 10.32 -2.07
N GLN A 171 17.77 10.70 -1.54
CA GLN A 171 18.63 9.84 -0.75
C GLN A 171 19.30 10.62 0.37
N ALA A 172 19.62 9.94 1.46
CA ALA A 172 20.37 10.49 2.58
C ALA A 172 21.21 9.39 3.25
N TYR A 173 22.08 9.80 4.17
CA TYR A 173 22.86 8.87 4.99
C TYR A 173 22.47 9.00 6.46
N LEU A 174 22.35 7.87 7.14
CA LEU A 174 22.19 7.81 8.59
C LEU A 174 23.49 7.27 9.19
N THR A 175 24.10 8.05 10.08
CA THR A 175 25.43 7.78 10.66
C THR A 175 25.37 7.34 12.13
N GLY A 176 24.18 7.01 12.64
CA GLY A 176 23.95 6.71 14.04
C GLY A 176 22.92 5.60 14.23
N ASN A 177 23.03 4.90 15.35
CA ASN A 177 22.02 3.93 15.75
C ASN A 177 20.82 4.64 16.38
N GLY A 178 19.65 4.04 16.25
CA GLY A 178 18.41 4.48 16.88
C GLY A 178 17.24 4.56 15.91
N ASN A 179 16.18 5.22 16.39
CA ASN A 179 14.95 5.42 15.66
C ASN A 179 14.94 6.79 14.99
N TYR A 180 14.76 6.79 13.67
CA TYR A 180 14.55 7.97 12.85
C TYR A 180 13.11 7.94 12.37
N ASN A 181 12.35 9.01 12.61
CA ASN A 181 10.98 9.13 12.16
C ASN A 181 10.91 10.21 11.09
N SER A 182 10.16 9.95 10.02
CA SER A 182 9.77 10.97 9.07
C SER A 182 8.27 10.95 8.84
N TYR A 183 7.79 12.14 8.51
CA TYR A 183 6.40 12.39 8.23
C TYR A 183 6.27 12.99 6.84
N PHE A 184 5.45 12.34 6.03
CA PHE A 184 5.24 12.71 4.64
C PHE A 184 3.83 13.28 4.52
N TYR A 185 3.77 14.60 4.34
CA TYR A 185 2.52 15.33 4.13
C TYR A 185 1.91 15.05 2.74
N TYR A 186 2.77 14.76 1.78
CA TYR A 186 2.43 14.51 0.38
C TYR A 186 3.25 13.34 -0.13
N HIS A 187 2.73 12.69 -1.16
CA HIS A 187 3.47 11.72 -1.95
C HIS A 187 4.29 12.42 -3.05
N TYR A 188 5.26 11.70 -3.60
CA TYR A 188 6.15 12.06 -4.69
C TYR A 188 5.90 11.24 -5.95
N VAL A 189 4.88 10.38 -5.97
CA VAL A 189 4.46 9.68 -7.19
C VAL A 189 4.21 10.69 -8.32
N PRO A 190 4.85 10.53 -9.50
CA PRO A 190 4.69 11.46 -10.61
C PRO A 190 3.26 11.50 -11.17
N GLY A 191 2.79 12.71 -11.53
CA GLY A 191 1.54 12.90 -12.27
C GLY A 191 1.07 14.35 -12.29
N ALA A 192 0.22 14.68 -13.28
CA ALA A 192 -0.25 16.05 -13.50
C ALA A 192 -1.33 16.47 -12.49
N ASN A 193 -2.31 15.59 -12.22
CA ASN A 193 -3.36 15.83 -11.25
C ASN A 193 -3.08 15.05 -9.97
N GLN A 194 -2.62 15.76 -8.93
CA GLN A 194 -2.23 15.14 -7.66
C GLN A 194 -3.38 14.37 -6.98
N ALA A 195 -4.64 14.77 -7.17
CA ALA A 195 -5.78 14.06 -6.62
C ALA A 195 -6.06 12.71 -7.32
N LYS A 196 -5.53 12.49 -8.54
CA LYS A 196 -5.85 11.33 -9.38
C LYS A 196 -4.65 10.40 -9.61
N ILE A 197 -3.58 10.60 -8.85
CA ILE A 197 -2.38 9.81 -8.99
C ILE A 197 -2.58 8.42 -8.38
N ARG A 198 -2.09 7.42 -9.11
CA ARG A 198 -1.97 6.03 -8.70
C ARG A 198 -0.49 5.65 -8.76
N GLY A 199 0.05 5.04 -7.71
CA GLY A 199 1.45 4.60 -7.71
C GLY A 199 1.93 3.95 -6.42
N GLU A 200 3.23 3.69 -6.36
CA GLU A 200 3.93 3.27 -5.14
C GLU A 200 5.14 4.13 -4.86
N GLU A 201 5.46 4.19 -3.57
CA GLU A 201 6.74 4.66 -3.09
C GLU A 201 7.49 3.52 -2.41
N ARG A 202 8.76 3.38 -2.76
CA ARG A 202 9.67 2.39 -2.19
C ARG A 202 10.71 3.10 -1.33
N LEU A 203 10.68 2.79 -0.04
CA LEU A 203 11.66 3.22 0.94
C LEU A 203 12.63 2.07 1.16
N SER A 204 13.91 2.33 0.97
CA SER A 204 14.94 1.29 1.08
C SER A 204 16.12 1.79 1.90
N VAL A 205 16.70 0.90 2.68
CA VAL A 205 17.95 1.12 3.41
C VAL A 205 19.01 0.20 2.82
N TYR A 206 20.17 0.76 2.51
CA TYR A 206 21.30 0.07 1.92
C TYR A 206 22.51 0.15 2.85
N THR A 207 23.33 -0.92 2.85
CA THR A 207 24.74 -0.80 3.23
C THR A 207 25.45 0.14 2.27
N ILE A 208 26.64 0.60 2.61
CA ILE A 208 27.51 1.23 1.62
C ILE A 208 28.49 0.18 1.11
N GLU A 209 28.88 0.31 -0.15
CA GLU A 209 29.97 -0.48 -0.72
C GLU A 209 31.24 -0.36 0.13
N ASP A 210 31.90 -1.49 0.36
CA ASP A 210 33.19 -1.62 1.02
C ASP A 210 34.17 -2.37 0.10
N TYR A 211 35.46 -2.37 0.45
CA TYR A 211 36.52 -2.99 -0.34
C TYR A 211 36.28 -4.46 -0.71
N GLN A 212 35.48 -5.19 0.07
CA GLN A 212 35.18 -6.62 -0.13
C GLN A 212 33.69 -6.94 -0.27
N ALA A 213 32.82 -5.94 -0.18
CA ALA A 213 31.38 -6.13 -0.11
C ALA A 213 30.66 -5.08 -0.97
N PRO A 214 29.80 -5.50 -1.91
CA PRO A 214 28.99 -4.54 -2.64
C PRO A 214 27.97 -3.87 -1.72
N GLU A 215 27.44 -2.75 -2.18
CA GLU A 215 26.20 -2.21 -1.61
C GLU A 215 25.07 -3.26 -1.72
N ALA A 216 24.32 -3.40 -0.64
CA ALA A 216 23.22 -4.34 -0.54
C ALA A 216 22.03 -3.70 0.18
N VAL A 217 20.82 -4.10 -0.22
CA VAL A 217 19.59 -3.73 0.51
C VAL A 217 19.59 -4.45 1.85
N ILE A 218 19.32 -3.72 2.92
CA ILE A 218 19.14 -4.27 4.27
C ILE A 218 17.65 -4.50 4.55
N ASP A 219 16.82 -3.51 4.20
CA ASP A 219 15.37 -3.61 4.25
C ASP A 219 14.75 -2.67 3.22
N SER A 220 13.57 -3.02 2.74
CA SER A 220 12.79 -2.23 1.78
C SER A 220 11.30 -2.42 2.02
N LYS A 221 10.55 -1.31 2.03
CA LYS A 221 9.09 -1.30 2.20
C LYS A 221 8.44 -0.41 1.16
N TYR A 222 7.21 -0.79 0.81
CA TYR A 222 6.36 -0.08 -0.13
C TYR A 222 5.20 0.58 0.60
N ILE A 223 4.74 1.70 0.06
CA ILE A 223 3.41 2.23 0.32
C ILE A 223 2.71 2.51 -1.01
N GLN A 224 1.45 2.10 -1.12
CA GLN A 224 0.62 2.38 -2.28
C GLN A 224 -0.12 3.71 -2.11
N ILE A 225 -0.16 4.50 -3.17
CA ILE A 225 -0.89 5.76 -3.23
C ILE A 225 -2.07 5.58 -4.17
N TRP A 226 -3.26 5.81 -3.64
CA TRP A 226 -4.51 5.68 -4.37
C TRP A 226 -5.22 7.02 -4.57
N PRO A 227 -5.94 7.19 -5.68
CA PRO A 227 -6.57 8.45 -6.05
C PRO A 227 -7.76 8.80 -5.13
N ILE A 228 -8.17 10.06 -5.18
CA ILE A 228 -9.39 10.57 -4.55
C ILE A 228 -10.58 10.23 -5.45
N ALA A 229 -11.60 9.60 -4.88
CA ALA A 229 -12.85 9.30 -5.57
C ALA A 229 -13.52 10.58 -6.11
N ASP A 230 -14.20 10.46 -7.25
CA ASP A 230 -15.17 11.46 -7.70
C ASP A 230 -16.45 10.81 -8.20
N ALA A 231 -17.48 11.63 -8.38
CA ALA A 231 -18.75 11.16 -8.89
C ALA A 231 -19.49 12.21 -9.72
N THR A 232 -20.39 11.74 -10.57
CA THR A 232 -21.38 12.58 -11.25
C THR A 232 -22.78 12.02 -11.10
N ILE A 233 -23.75 12.92 -10.99
CA ILE A 233 -25.19 12.61 -10.97
C ILE A 233 -25.78 13.11 -12.28
N THR A 234 -26.42 12.23 -13.03
CA THR A 234 -27.14 12.59 -14.26
C THR A 234 -28.58 12.06 -14.22
N GLY A 235 -29.46 12.60 -15.08
CA GLY A 235 -30.90 12.28 -15.07
C GLY A 235 -31.75 13.26 -14.24
N VAL A 236 -31.12 13.95 -13.29
CA VAL A 236 -31.70 15.11 -12.60
C VAL A 236 -30.86 16.36 -12.85
N THR A 237 -31.53 17.50 -13.08
CA THR A 237 -30.89 18.80 -13.34
C THR A 237 -31.03 19.75 -12.15
N GLN A 238 -29.99 20.52 -11.87
CA GLN A 238 -29.98 21.56 -10.83
C GLN A 238 -31.13 22.56 -11.05
N GLY A 239 -31.96 22.76 -10.03
CA GLY A 239 -33.09 23.70 -10.01
C GLY A 239 -34.28 23.28 -10.87
N ALA A 240 -34.29 22.06 -11.42
CA ALA A 240 -35.46 21.55 -12.15
C ALA A 240 -36.63 21.27 -11.19
N SER A 241 -37.86 21.38 -11.69
CA SER A 241 -39.07 21.02 -10.95
C SER A 241 -39.71 19.76 -11.55
N TYR A 242 -39.93 18.75 -10.72
CA TYR A 242 -40.54 17.48 -11.09
C TYR A 242 -41.95 17.38 -10.50
N LYS A 243 -42.94 17.24 -11.39
CA LYS A 243 -44.36 17.17 -11.02
C LYS A 243 -44.96 15.76 -11.05
N GLY A 244 -44.24 14.82 -11.65
CA GLY A 244 -44.63 13.43 -11.77
C GLY A 244 -43.66 12.51 -11.02
N SER A 245 -43.57 11.27 -11.49
CA SER A 245 -42.54 10.33 -11.05
C SER A 245 -41.16 10.89 -11.32
N MET A 246 -40.23 10.60 -10.42
CA MET A 246 -38.84 11.00 -10.58
C MET A 246 -38.21 10.33 -11.81
N PRO A 247 -37.33 11.06 -12.54
CA PRO A 247 -36.60 10.47 -13.63
C PRO A 247 -35.63 9.40 -13.12
N GLU A 248 -35.23 8.51 -14.02
CA GLU A 248 -34.09 7.64 -13.81
C GLU A 248 -32.83 8.48 -13.55
N VAL A 249 -32.06 8.11 -12.53
CA VAL A 249 -30.80 8.77 -12.18
C VAL A 249 -29.64 7.82 -12.43
N THR A 250 -28.58 8.32 -13.04
CA THR A 250 -27.33 7.56 -13.18
C THR A 250 -26.24 8.21 -12.33
N LEU A 251 -25.66 7.42 -11.43
CA LEU A 251 -24.48 7.76 -10.65
C LEU A 251 -23.27 7.15 -11.36
N THR A 252 -22.35 7.99 -11.83
CA THR A 252 -21.04 7.52 -12.30
C THR A 252 -20.03 7.78 -11.20
N LEU A 253 -19.38 6.74 -10.71
CA LEU A 253 -18.48 6.75 -9.58
C LEU A 253 -17.11 6.31 -10.05
N ASN A 254 -16.10 7.14 -9.85
CA ASN A 254 -14.73 6.86 -10.26
C ASN A 254 -13.83 6.79 -9.04
N ASP A 255 -12.81 5.93 -9.09
CA ASP A 255 -11.74 5.87 -8.10
C ASP A 255 -12.23 5.56 -6.68
N LEU A 256 -13.30 4.77 -6.52
CA LEU A 256 -13.81 4.44 -5.19
C LEU A 256 -12.73 3.73 -4.39
N TYR A 257 -12.41 4.29 -3.23
CA TYR A 257 -11.29 3.84 -2.42
C TYR A 257 -11.48 2.38 -1.97
N PRO A 258 -10.41 1.58 -1.84
CA PRO A 258 -10.47 0.28 -1.19
C PRO A 258 -11.14 0.32 0.19
N ASP A 259 -11.87 -0.72 0.57
CA ASP A 259 -12.59 -0.79 1.86
C ASP A 259 -13.48 0.45 2.14
N SER A 260 -14.21 0.89 1.12
CA SER A 260 -15.13 2.04 1.22
C SER A 260 -16.60 1.64 1.05
N GLN A 261 -17.48 2.47 1.60
CA GLN A 261 -18.92 2.39 1.40
C GLN A 261 -19.41 3.68 0.74
N THR A 262 -20.04 3.58 -0.43
CA THR A 262 -20.58 4.73 -1.16
C THR A 262 -22.09 4.60 -1.29
N TYR A 263 -22.82 5.70 -1.13
CA TYR A 263 -24.28 5.73 -1.23
C TYR A 263 -24.77 7.12 -1.65
N ALA A 264 -25.98 7.18 -2.21
CA ALA A 264 -26.68 8.44 -2.40
C ALA A 264 -27.72 8.63 -1.29
N GLN A 265 -27.83 9.85 -0.79
CA GLN A 265 -28.90 10.24 0.14
C GLN A 265 -29.64 11.46 -0.38
N VAL A 266 -30.88 11.63 0.09
CA VAL A 266 -31.73 12.78 -0.25
C VAL A 266 -32.28 13.40 1.03
N TYR A 267 -32.26 14.73 1.11
CA TYR A 267 -32.83 15.48 2.22
C TYR A 267 -33.48 16.77 1.73
N LYS A 268 -34.42 17.28 2.51
CA LYS A 268 -35.15 18.50 2.18
C LYS A 268 -34.27 19.74 2.40
N GLY A 269 -34.29 20.66 1.44
CA GLY A 269 -33.59 21.94 1.49
C GLY A 269 -32.39 22.05 0.54
N SER A 270 -31.63 23.13 0.72
CA SER A 270 -30.37 23.37 0.00
C SER A 270 -29.23 22.49 0.53
N PRO A 271 -28.12 22.32 -0.21
CA PRO A 271 -27.02 21.47 0.23
C PRO A 271 -26.42 21.95 1.55
N GLN A 272 -26.31 21.04 2.51
CA GLN A 272 -25.73 21.28 3.83
C GLN A 272 -24.68 20.22 4.14
N SER A 273 -23.70 20.55 4.99
CA SER A 273 -22.74 19.58 5.47
C SER A 273 -23.32 18.82 6.66
N ASN A 274 -23.02 17.52 6.79
CA ASN A 274 -23.39 16.67 7.92
C ASN A 274 -24.91 16.60 8.18
N VAL A 275 -25.71 16.54 7.11
CA VAL A 275 -27.14 16.27 7.22
C VAL A 275 -27.38 14.80 6.91
N ASP A 276 -28.10 14.12 7.80
CA ASP A 276 -28.58 12.77 7.55
C ASP A 276 -29.86 12.85 6.72
N GLY A 277 -29.83 12.26 5.53
CA GLY A 277 -30.99 12.12 4.66
C GLY A 277 -31.43 10.66 4.52
N ASP A 278 -32.46 10.46 3.71
CA ASP A 278 -32.90 9.11 3.36
C ASP A 278 -31.99 8.53 2.26
N ILE A 279 -31.42 7.35 2.52
CA ILE A 279 -30.59 6.64 1.56
C ILE A 279 -31.47 6.20 0.38
N VAL A 280 -31.06 6.55 -0.83
CA VAL A 280 -31.79 6.17 -2.03
C VAL A 280 -31.70 4.65 -2.22
N PRO A 281 -32.84 3.94 -2.33
CA PRO A 281 -32.83 2.51 -2.56
C PRO A 281 -32.00 2.12 -3.79
N GLY A 282 -31.13 1.12 -3.64
CA GLY A 282 -30.25 0.65 -4.71
C GLY A 282 -29.00 1.50 -4.97
N SER A 283 -28.77 2.58 -4.21
CA SER A 283 -27.57 3.43 -4.36
C SER A 283 -26.37 3.00 -3.52
N ALA A 284 -26.59 2.17 -2.49
CA ALA A 284 -25.54 1.75 -1.58
C ALA A 284 -24.67 0.64 -2.19
N LEU A 285 -23.35 0.85 -2.15
CA LEU A 285 -22.35 -0.12 -2.58
C LEU A 285 -21.22 -0.19 -1.55
N ILE A 286 -20.56 -1.34 -1.50
CA ILE A 286 -19.35 -1.54 -0.68
C ILE A 286 -18.24 -2.08 -1.58
N VAL A 287 -17.05 -1.50 -1.46
CA VAL A 287 -15.82 -1.95 -2.13
C VAL A 287 -14.96 -2.67 -1.08
N TYR A 288 -14.84 -3.99 -1.18
CA TYR A 288 -13.97 -4.81 -0.30
C TYR A 288 -12.65 -5.22 -0.97
N GLU A 289 -12.31 -4.55 -2.07
CA GLU A 289 -11.15 -4.90 -2.89
C GLU A 289 -9.89 -4.17 -2.39
N SER A 290 -8.71 -4.64 -2.82
CA SER A 290 -7.42 -4.03 -2.43
C SER A 290 -7.03 -2.83 -3.31
N ILE A 291 -7.77 -2.57 -4.39
CA ILE A 291 -7.51 -1.54 -5.38
C ILE A 291 -8.77 -0.68 -5.62
N PRO A 292 -8.61 0.58 -6.07
CA PRO A 292 -9.73 1.45 -6.37
C PRO A 292 -10.66 0.88 -7.45
N GLN A 293 -11.93 1.25 -7.41
CA GLN A 293 -12.96 0.72 -8.30
C GLN A 293 -13.83 1.81 -8.92
N ASP A 294 -14.13 1.64 -10.20
CA ASP A 294 -15.14 2.45 -10.89
C ASP A 294 -16.48 1.70 -10.92
N ARG A 295 -17.59 2.43 -10.75
CA ARG A 295 -18.94 1.85 -10.73
C ARG A 295 -19.93 2.81 -11.40
N ILE A 296 -20.92 2.22 -12.06
CA ILE A 296 -22.08 2.95 -12.58
C ILE A 296 -23.31 2.34 -11.93
N LEU A 297 -24.11 3.17 -11.29
CA LEU A 297 -25.39 2.79 -10.69
C LEU A 297 -26.53 3.52 -11.38
N THR A 298 -27.59 2.79 -11.69
CA THR A 298 -28.82 3.35 -12.25
C THR A 298 -29.94 3.19 -11.22
N LEU A 299 -30.50 4.31 -10.79
CA LEU A 299 -31.55 4.39 -9.79
C LEU A 299 -32.89 4.64 -10.48
N ARG A 300 -33.87 3.80 -10.16
CA ARG A 300 -35.24 3.83 -10.68
C ARG A 300 -36.22 3.78 -9.52
N ASP A 301 -37.43 4.26 -9.74
CA ASP A 301 -38.55 4.16 -8.80
C ASP A 301 -38.21 4.63 -7.37
N TRP A 302 -37.38 5.67 -7.28
CA TRP A 302 -36.86 6.21 -6.02
C TRP A 302 -37.75 7.31 -5.44
N ASP A 303 -39.00 7.42 -5.91
CA ASP A 303 -40.02 8.37 -5.44
C ASP A 303 -40.35 8.25 -3.95
N GLY A 304 -40.09 7.09 -3.35
CA GLY A 304 -40.42 6.79 -1.96
C GLY A 304 -39.60 7.56 -0.92
N VAL A 305 -38.52 8.24 -1.31
CA VAL A 305 -37.69 9.06 -0.40
C VAL A 305 -38.24 10.48 -0.19
N PHE A 306 -39.36 10.83 -0.85
CA PHE A 306 -39.99 12.15 -0.75
C PHE A 306 -41.31 12.05 -0.01
N ASP A 307 -41.44 12.75 1.11
CA ASP A 307 -42.65 12.80 1.93
C ASP A 307 -43.52 14.03 1.64
N GLU A 308 -42.94 15.09 1.11
CA GLU A 308 -43.65 16.34 0.77
C GLU A 308 -43.05 17.11 -0.41
N ASP A 309 -43.86 18.01 -0.98
CA ASP A 309 -43.40 18.96 -1.98
C ASP A 309 -42.40 19.96 -1.38
N GLY A 310 -41.49 20.44 -2.23
CA GLY A 310 -40.49 21.44 -1.90
C GLY A 310 -39.16 21.20 -2.57
N THR A 311 -38.16 21.96 -2.13
CA THR A 311 -36.78 21.82 -2.59
C THR A 311 -36.09 20.67 -1.86
N TRP A 312 -35.43 19.80 -2.61
CA TRP A 312 -34.71 18.63 -2.13
C TRP A 312 -33.30 18.60 -2.71
N THR A 313 -32.35 18.09 -1.94
CA THR A 313 -30.97 17.86 -2.37
C THR A 313 -30.65 16.38 -2.33
N MET A 314 -30.13 15.86 -3.44
CA MET A 314 -29.47 14.55 -3.50
C MET A 314 -27.96 14.77 -3.44
N GLU A 315 -27.26 13.94 -2.67
CA GLU A 315 -25.80 13.91 -2.66
C GLU A 315 -25.24 12.49 -2.63
N ILE A 316 -24.06 12.32 -3.20
CA ILE A 316 -23.28 11.08 -3.14
C ILE A 316 -22.24 11.25 -2.05
N LEU A 317 -22.23 10.33 -1.09
CA LEU A 317 -21.26 10.25 -0.01
C LEU A 317 -20.43 8.98 -0.14
N THR A 318 -19.15 9.07 0.19
CA THR A 318 -18.28 7.89 0.35
C THR A 318 -17.63 7.90 1.73
N SER A 319 -17.79 6.81 2.46
CA SER A 319 -17.15 6.54 3.74
C SER A 319 -15.90 5.70 3.49
N THR A 320 -14.76 6.22 3.94
CA THR A 320 -13.43 5.61 3.79
C THR A 320 -12.77 5.51 5.17
N PRO A 321 -11.61 4.83 5.29
CA PRO A 321 -10.81 4.86 6.52
C PRO A 321 -10.45 6.28 7.00
N PHE A 322 -10.50 7.28 6.10
CA PHE A 322 -10.12 8.66 6.37
C PHE A 322 -11.30 9.59 6.73
N GLY A 323 -12.52 9.04 6.79
CA GLY A 323 -13.75 9.78 7.02
C GLY A 323 -14.73 9.73 5.84
N VAL A 324 -15.74 10.58 5.91
CA VAL A 324 -16.82 10.68 4.90
C VAL A 324 -16.61 11.90 4.02
N ASP A 325 -16.59 11.68 2.72
CA ASP A 325 -16.46 12.73 1.71
C ASP A 325 -17.73 12.83 0.85
N ARG A 326 -18.12 14.06 0.51
CA ARG A 326 -19.17 14.33 -0.46
C ARG A 326 -18.58 14.40 -1.86
N LEU A 327 -18.98 13.49 -2.73
CA LEU A 327 -18.47 13.36 -4.10
C LEU A 327 -19.23 14.23 -5.10
N ALA A 328 -20.55 14.33 -4.95
CA ALA A 328 -21.41 15.14 -5.82
C ALA A 328 -22.70 15.54 -5.09
N SER A 329 -23.36 16.59 -5.56
CA SER A 329 -24.68 17.01 -5.09
C SER A 329 -25.49 17.69 -6.18
N VAL A 330 -26.81 17.55 -6.12
CA VAL A 330 -27.76 18.23 -6.99
C VAL A 330 -29.01 18.59 -6.20
N THR A 331 -29.53 19.81 -6.40
CA THR A 331 -30.75 20.31 -5.76
C THR A 331 -31.82 20.53 -6.80
N PHE A 332 -33.05 20.12 -6.52
CA PHE A 332 -34.21 20.24 -7.41
C PHE A 332 -35.50 20.37 -6.60
N ASP A 333 -36.61 20.71 -7.26
CA ASP A 333 -37.92 20.86 -6.63
C ASP A 333 -38.84 19.69 -6.97
N VAL A 334 -39.60 19.23 -5.99
CA VAL A 334 -40.70 18.29 -6.14
C VAL A 334 -42.01 19.06 -5.95
N ASP A 335 -42.89 19.04 -6.95
CA ASP A 335 -44.17 19.77 -6.97
C ASP A 335 -45.30 18.87 -7.51
N ARG A 336 -45.77 17.95 -6.66
CA ARG A 336 -46.80 16.95 -6.99
C ARG A 336 -48.21 17.40 -6.61
N THR A 337 -48.35 18.45 -5.80
CA THR A 337 -49.66 18.96 -5.37
C THR A 337 -50.38 19.66 -6.52
N ILE A 338 -51.44 19.02 -7.03
CA ILE A 338 -52.36 19.65 -7.96
C ILE A 338 -53.38 20.48 -7.18
N LYS A 339 -53.26 21.81 -7.24
CA LYS A 339 -54.31 22.72 -6.75
C LYS A 339 -55.37 22.92 -7.83
N VAL A 340 -56.54 22.29 -7.66
CA VAL A 340 -57.69 22.49 -8.55
C VAL A 340 -58.59 23.59 -7.99
N ASN A 341 -58.66 24.74 -8.68
CA ASN A 341 -59.62 25.79 -8.38
C ASN A 341 -60.87 25.59 -9.25
N THR A 342 -61.88 24.86 -8.75
CA THR A 342 -63.18 24.74 -9.44
C THR A 342 -64.18 25.74 -8.89
N SER A 343 -64.75 26.59 -9.75
CA SER A 343 -66.00 27.30 -9.46
C SER A 343 -67.18 26.46 -9.97
N VAL A 344 -68.01 25.94 -9.06
CA VAL A 344 -69.28 25.31 -9.43
C VAL A 344 -70.35 26.39 -9.46
N THR A 345 -70.74 26.84 -10.65
CA THR A 345 -71.95 27.64 -10.83
C THR A 345 -73.08 26.70 -11.23
N THR A 346 -74.00 26.43 -10.29
CA THR A 346 -75.30 25.83 -10.61
C THR A 346 -76.17 26.88 -11.29
N VAL A 347 -76.71 26.54 -12.46
CA VAL A 347 -77.75 27.31 -13.14
C VAL A 347 -79.09 26.73 -12.71
N GLU A 348 -79.91 27.51 -12.03
CA GLU A 348 -81.37 27.29 -11.90
C GLU A 348 -82.13 28.35 -12.70
#